data_AF-A0A7C9EJH5-F1
#
_entry.id   AF-A0A7C9EJH5-F1
#
_cell.length_a   1.000
_cell.length_b   1.000
_cell.length_c   1.000
_cell.angle_alpha   90.00
_cell.angle_beta   90.00
_cell.angle_gamma   90.00
#
_symmetry.space_group_name_H-M   'P 1'
#
loop_
_entity.id
_entity.type
_entity.pdbx_description
1 polymer ?
#
loop_
_entity_poly.entity_id
_entity_poly.type
_entity_poly.pdbx_seq_one_letter_code
_entity_poly.pdbx_strand_id
1 'polypeptide(L)'
;DCVEKLRSALFIVGEVGSYDYYYALSQGKTMEDVKSMVSDVVQAILDGAKRVIDMGASKMIIAGMFPLGCFPAHVLAAFPANYTPSYDEHRCSNDLNNLSITHNDQL
;
A
#
# COMPACT_ATOMS: atom_id res chain seq x y z
N ASP A 1 -12.27 17.94 -25.70
CA ASP A 1 -10.79 17.89 -25.77
C ASP A 1 -10.16 17.16 -24.57
N CYS A 2 -10.42 17.56 -23.32
CA CYS A 2 -9.90 16.86 -22.12
C CYS A 2 -10.36 15.39 -22.01
N VAL A 3 -11.67 15.13 -22.08
CA VAL A 3 -12.23 13.77 -21.98
C VAL A 3 -11.64 12.80 -23.01
N GLU A 4 -11.47 13.23 -24.27
CA GLU A 4 -10.88 12.38 -25.31
C GLU A 4 -9.39 12.09 -25.08
N LYS A 5 -8.64 13.05 -24.52
CA LYS A 5 -7.26 12.83 -24.09
C LYS A 5 -7.18 11.82 -22.94
N LEU A 6 -8.06 11.94 -21.95
CA LEU A 6 -8.12 10.99 -20.83
C LEU A 6 -8.57 9.61 -21.29
N ARG A 7 -9.51 9.51 -22.24
CA ARG A 7 -9.98 8.24 -22.78
C ARG A 7 -8.87 7.47 -23.51
N SER A 8 -7.95 8.16 -24.18
CA SER A 8 -6.83 7.53 -24.92
C SER A 8 -5.61 7.24 -24.04
N ALA A 9 -5.46 7.92 -22.91
CA ALA A 9 -4.37 7.71 -21.95
C ALA A 9 -4.51 6.41 -21.14
N LEU A 10 -3.37 5.91 -20.66
CA LEU A 10 -3.28 4.85 -19.64
C LEU A 10 -2.92 5.51 -18.31
N PHE A 11 -3.76 5.30 -17.30
CA PHE A 11 -3.49 5.76 -15.94
C PHE A 11 -2.84 4.65 -15.12
N ILE A 12 -1.81 5.00 -14.36
CA ILE A 12 -1.17 4.12 -13.40
C ILE A 12 -1.39 4.75 -12.03
N VAL A 13 -2.18 4.10 -11.18
CA VAL A 13 -2.44 4.50 -9.80
C VAL A 13 -1.60 3.59 -8.92
N GLY A 14 -0.43 4.07 -8.49
CA GLY A 14 0.49 3.26 -7.70
C GLY A 14 1.93 3.75 -7.69
N GLU A 15 2.74 3.30 -6.72
CA GLU A 15 2.30 2.54 -5.54
C GLU A 15 1.77 3.47 -4.45
N VAL A 16 0.59 3.13 -3.91
CA VAL A 16 -0.11 3.91 -2.89
C VAL A 16 -0.36 3.01 -1.67
N GLY A 17 -0.28 3.57 -0.45
CA GLY A 17 -0.55 2.84 0.80
C GLY A 17 0.69 2.46 1.62
N SER A 18 1.82 2.15 0.97
CA SER A 18 3.06 1.76 1.67
C SER A 18 3.57 2.87 2.61
N TYR A 19 3.52 4.12 2.16
CA TYR A 19 3.90 5.28 2.96
C TYR A 19 2.94 5.53 4.12
N ASP A 20 1.63 5.32 3.95
CA ASP A 20 0.62 5.48 4.99
C ASP A 20 0.93 4.58 6.20
N TYR A 21 1.28 3.31 5.92
CA TYR A 21 1.68 2.35 6.94
C TYR A 21 3.05 2.66 7.52
N TYR A 22 4.03 2.99 6.68
CA TYR A 22 5.37 3.38 7.13
C TYR A 22 5.32 4.56 8.10
N TYR A 23 4.59 5.61 7.76
CA TYR A 23 4.47 6.78 8.63
C TYR A 23 3.79 6.44 9.95
N ALA A 24 2.70 5.66 9.92
CA ALA A 24 2.05 5.21 11.14
C ALA A 24 3.01 4.43 12.05
N LEU A 25 3.73 3.43 11.51
CA LEU A 25 4.73 2.65 12.24
C LEU A 25 5.85 3.53 12.79
N SER A 26 6.39 4.45 11.99
CA SER A 26 7.46 5.37 12.41
C SER A 26 7.06 6.30 13.55
N GLN A 27 5.75 6.54 13.72
CA GLN A 27 5.16 7.32 14.82
C GLN A 27 4.82 6.45 16.04
N GLY A 28 5.26 5.19 16.06
CA GLY A 28 5.07 4.27 17.17
C GLY A 28 3.70 3.57 17.19
N LYS A 29 2.93 3.61 16.09
CA LYS A 29 1.72 2.79 15.99
C LYS A 29 2.08 1.30 15.94
N THR A 30 1.22 0.49 16.54
CA THR A 30 1.41 -0.96 16.56
C THR A 30 1.06 -1.58 15.21
N MET A 31 1.51 -2.81 14.98
CA MET A 31 1.11 -3.56 13.79
C MET A 31 -0.41 -3.79 13.72
N GLU A 32 -1.08 -3.88 14.87
CA GLU A 32 -2.54 -4.01 14.95
C GLU A 32 -3.25 -2.71 14.52
N ASP A 33 -2.78 -1.56 15.00
CA ASP A 33 -3.28 -0.25 14.56
C ASP A 33 -3.17 -0.12 13.03
N VAL A 34 -2.02 -0.49 12.48
CA VAL A 34 -1.76 -0.36 11.04
C VAL A 34 -2.60 -1.33 10.22
N LYS A 35 -2.82 -2.55 10.71
CA LYS A 35 -3.76 -3.50 10.08
C LYS A 35 -5.19 -2.94 10.08
N SER A 36 -5.60 -2.22 11.12
CA SER A 36 -6.93 -1.59 11.17
C SER A 36 -7.10 -0.45 10.14
N MET A 37 -6.00 0.19 9.72
CA MET A 37 -6.02 1.25 8.69
C MET A 37 -6.17 0.70 7.27
N VAL A 38 -6.01 -0.60 7.05
CA VAL A 38 -5.92 -1.17 5.69
C VAL A 38 -7.15 -0.82 4.85
N SER A 39 -8.35 -1.05 5.38
CA SER A 39 -9.58 -0.81 4.64
C SER A 39 -9.78 0.68 4.30
N ASP A 40 -9.38 1.60 5.19
CA ASP A 40 -9.48 3.04 4.94
C ASP A 40 -8.52 3.49 3.83
N VAL A 41 -7.28 2.99 3.86
CA VAL A 41 -6.26 3.30 2.85
C VAL A 41 -6.69 2.76 1.48
N VAL A 42 -7.14 1.51 1.42
CA VAL A 42 -7.64 0.89 0.18
C VAL A 42 -8.85 1.65 -0.36
N GLN A 43 -9.81 2.03 0.50
CA GLN A 43 -10.96 2.80 0.08
C GLN A 43 -10.57 4.16 -0.51
N ALA A 44 -9.57 4.84 0.07
CA ALA A 44 -9.06 6.09 -0.46
C ALA A 44 -8.44 5.93 -1.87
N ILE A 45 -7.71 4.82 -2.11
CA ILE A 45 -7.15 4.49 -3.44
C ILE A 45 -8.29 4.26 -4.45
N LEU A 46 -9.29 3.45 -4.08
CA LEU A 46 -10.43 3.14 -4.94
C LEU A 46 -11.27 4.38 -5.25
N ASP A 47 -11.45 5.28 -4.29
CA ASP A 47 -12.18 6.53 -4.52
C ASP A 47 -11.42 7.50 -5.41
N GLY A 48 -10.08 7.55 -5.29
CA GLY A 48 -9.23 8.26 -6.24
C GLY A 48 -9.35 7.71 -7.66
N ALA A 49 -9.30 6.38 -7.81
CA ALA A 49 -9.48 5.70 -9.09
C ALA A 49 -10.85 5.99 -9.71
N LYS A 50 -11.93 5.89 -8.93
CA LYS A 50 -13.30 6.22 -9.38
C LYS A 50 -13.40 7.65 -9.89
N ARG A 51 -12.82 8.63 -9.18
CA ARG A 51 -12.82 10.04 -9.64
C ARG A 51 -12.12 10.20 -10.99
N VAL A 52 -11.01 9.48 -11.22
CA VAL A 52 -10.30 9.52 -12.50
C VAL A 52 -11.13 8.88 -13.62
N ILE A 53 -11.86 7.81 -13.33
CA ILE A 53 -12.84 7.20 -14.24
C ILE A 53 -13.96 8.19 -14.56
N ASP A 54 -14.53 8.86 -13.55
CA ASP A 54 -15.59 9.86 -13.71
C ASP A 54 -15.15 11.05 -14.59
N MET A 55 -13.85 11.37 -14.60
CA MET A 55 -13.27 12.39 -15.48
C MET A 55 -13.09 11.94 -16.94
N GLY A 56 -13.27 10.65 -17.25
CA GLY A 56 -13.24 10.11 -18.61
C GLY A 56 -12.09 9.15 -18.91
N ALA A 57 -11.32 8.73 -17.90
CA ALA A 57 -10.33 7.68 -18.08
C ALA A 57 -11.00 6.34 -18.43
N SER A 58 -10.47 5.63 -19.43
CA SER A 58 -11.00 4.31 -19.84
C SER A 58 -10.03 3.15 -19.62
N LYS A 59 -8.75 3.44 -19.37
CA LYS A 59 -7.69 2.45 -19.17
C LYS A 59 -6.92 2.82 -17.91
N MET A 60 -6.91 1.90 -16.94
CA MET A 60 -6.24 2.12 -15.67
C MET A 60 -5.59 0.83 -15.18
N ILE A 61 -4.42 0.97 -14.57
CA ILE A 61 -3.76 -0.05 -13.77
C ILE A 61 -3.67 0.50 -12.35
N ILE A 62 -4.21 -0.23 -11.39
CA ILE A 62 -3.97 0.01 -9.98
C ILE A 62 -2.88 -0.98 -9.56
N ALA A 63 -1.71 -0.48 -9.18
CA ALA A 63 -0.61 -1.35 -8.77
C ALA A 63 -0.80 -1.73 -7.30
N GLY A 64 -0.79 -3.04 -7.02
CA GLY A 64 -0.71 -3.54 -5.65
C GLY A 64 0.64 -3.21 -5.03
N MET A 65 0.69 -3.30 -3.72
CA MET A 65 1.84 -3.00 -2.88
C MET A 65 2.89 -4.12 -2.88
N PHE A 66 4.15 -3.73 -2.96
CA PHE A 66 5.33 -4.56 -2.82
C PHE A 66 5.45 -5.22 -1.43
N PRO A 67 6.22 -6.33 -1.29
CA PRO A 67 6.48 -6.96 0.01
C PRO A 67 7.29 -6.05 0.93
N LEU A 68 6.59 -5.37 1.87
CA LEU A 68 7.19 -4.36 2.77
C LEU A 68 8.29 -4.95 3.64
N GLY A 69 8.19 -6.23 4.00
CA GLY A 69 9.12 -6.91 4.89
C GLY A 69 10.53 -7.04 4.32
N CYS A 70 10.69 -6.88 3.00
CA CYS A 70 12.00 -6.90 2.35
C CYS A 70 12.73 -5.54 2.40
N PHE A 71 12.09 -4.49 2.95
CA PHE A 71 12.64 -3.14 2.97
C PHE A 71 13.12 -2.76 4.37
N PRO A 72 14.44 -2.59 4.59
CA PRO A 72 14.99 -2.33 5.93
C PRO A 72 14.36 -1.14 6.64
N ALA A 73 14.02 -0.07 5.93
CA ALA A 73 13.36 1.10 6.53
C ALA A 73 12.00 0.75 7.16
N HIS A 74 11.19 -0.09 6.51
CA HIS A 74 9.89 -0.52 7.04
C HIS A 74 10.05 -1.45 8.24
N VAL A 75 11.03 -2.34 8.20
CA VAL A 75 11.38 -3.22 9.33
C VAL A 75 11.82 -2.38 10.54
N LEU A 76 12.69 -1.39 10.34
CA LEU A 76 13.16 -0.49 11.39
C LEU A 76 12.06 0.42 11.95
N ALA A 77 11.12 0.85 11.11
CA ALA A 77 9.96 1.62 11.56
C ALA A 77 8.97 0.75 12.35
N ALA A 78 8.78 -0.50 11.96
CA ALA A 78 7.82 -1.41 12.58
C ALA A 78 8.27 -1.99 13.91
N PHE A 79 9.57 -2.24 14.05
CA PHE A 79 10.09 -3.07 15.14
C PHE A 79 11.18 -2.36 15.93
N PRO A 80 11.06 -2.29 17.26
CA PRO A 80 12.14 -1.80 18.11
C PRO A 80 13.34 -2.76 18.06
N ALA A 81 14.53 -2.26 18.41
CA ALA A 81 15.79 -3.02 18.33
C ALA A 81 15.77 -4.38 19.08
N ASN A 82 14.91 -4.54 20.09
CA ASN A 82 14.79 -5.75 20.90
C ASN A 82 13.72 -6.73 20.37
N TYR A 83 13.02 -6.38 19.29
CA TYR A 83 12.02 -7.23 18.68
C TYR A 83 12.65 -8.05 17.55
N THR A 84 12.44 -9.36 17.58
CA THR A 84 12.90 -10.27 16.52
C THR A 84 11.68 -10.68 15.69
N PRO A 85 11.44 -10.05 14.52
CA PRO A 85 10.33 -10.44 13.68
C PRO A 85 10.56 -11.84 13.10
N SER A 86 9.47 -12.52 12.78
CA SER A 86 9.54 -13.74 11.97
C SER A 86 9.96 -13.38 10.54
N TYR A 87 10.88 -14.16 9.97
CA TYR A 87 11.41 -13.95 8.62
C TYR A 87 11.10 -15.13 7.71
N ASP A 88 10.88 -14.86 6.42
CA ASP A 88 10.77 -15.91 5.39
C ASP A 88 12.15 -16.43 4.92
N GLU A 89 12.15 -17.33 3.94
CA GLU A 89 13.38 -17.91 3.36
C GLU A 89 14.29 -16.87 2.67
N HIS A 90 13.77 -15.69 2.34
CA HIS A 90 14.49 -14.57 1.74
C HIS A 90 14.94 -13.53 2.78
N ARG A 91 14.68 -13.79 4.06
CA ARG A 91 14.94 -12.87 5.18
C ARG A 91 14.13 -11.57 5.13
N CYS A 92 12.92 -11.64 4.59
CA CYS A 92 11.94 -10.56 4.67
C CYS A 92 10.97 -10.79 5.84
N SER A 93 10.56 -9.71 6.52
CA SER A 93 9.65 -9.81 7.67
C SER A 93 8.26 -10.34 7.25
N ASN A 94 7.84 -11.44 7.87
CA ASN A 94 6.55 -12.07 7.61
C ASN A 94 5.37 -11.16 7.98
N ASP A 95 5.44 -10.45 9.10
CA ASP A 95 4.34 -9.58 9.55
C ASP A 95 4.09 -8.43 8.57
N LEU A 96 5.16 -7.81 8.07
CA LEU A 96 5.08 -6.75 7.08
C LEU A 96 4.67 -7.27 5.70
N ASN A 97 5.15 -8.44 5.29
CA ASN A 97 4.71 -9.07 4.05
C ASN A 97 3.23 -9.46 4.10
N ASN A 98 2.73 -9.95 5.25
CA ASN A 98 1.32 -10.23 5.46
C ASN A 98 0.46 -8.97 5.42
N LEU A 99 0.97 -7.83 5.90
CA LEU A 99 0.31 -6.54 5.74
C LEU A 99 0.20 -6.17 4.25
N SER A 100 1.26 -6.36 3.46
CA SER A 100 1.21 -6.15 2.01
C SER A 100 0.16 -7.01 1.32
N ILE A 101 0.14 -8.30 1.65
CA ILE A 101 -0.85 -9.26 1.11
C ILE A 101 -2.27 -8.83 1.49
N THR A 102 -2.50 -8.50 2.77
CA THR A 102 -3.83 -8.10 3.26
C THR A 102 -4.35 -6.84 2.59
N HIS A 103 -3.47 -5.88 2.27
CA HIS A 103 -3.83 -4.69 1.48
C HIS A 103 -4.19 -5.07 0.05
N ASN A 104 -3.34 -5.87 -0.60
CA ASN A 104 -3.55 -6.27 -1.99
C ASN A 104 -4.81 -7.12 -2.19
N ASP A 105 -5.16 -7.95 -1.22
CA ASP A 105 -6.38 -8.77 -1.23
C ASP A 105 -7.67 -7.92 -1.11
N GLN A 106 -7.56 -6.69 -0.60
CA GLN A 106 -8.68 -5.76 -0.47
C GLN A 106 -8.77 -4.74 -1.62
N LEU A 107 -7.72 -4.61 -2.43
CA LEU A 107 -7.59 -3.65 -3.54
C LEU A 107 -8.36 -4.12 -4.79
#